data_AF-A0A6A6V761-F1
#
_entry.id   AF-A0A6A6V761-F1
#
_cell.length_a   1.000
_cell.length_b   1.000
_cell.length_c   1.000
_cell.angle_alpha   90.00
_cell.angle_beta   90.00
_cell.angle_gamma   90.00
#
_symmetry.space_group_name_H-M   'P 1'
#
loop_
_entity.id
_entity.type
_entity.pdbx_description
1 polymer ?
#
loop_
_entity_poly.entity_id
_entity_poly.type
_entity_poly.pdbx_seq_one_letter_code
_entity_poly.pdbx_strand_id
1 'polypeptide(L)'
;MSGYYPPRPTSRDTPTSTRSFQQFDLLEWYPYYQSCQRYFLDYAQHDHNVRIVAAFINIRLPFQWTDNPVINSAGLLPAPTGPSSYNVPWQRHGPATTPHGQPVHPFVSLVPYVQRLIVTSFDQDSILHSFFGDDWRKGVGGFHECERRNYLFTAKSVEWSHVMSKYSISPHETVPYMKPLSNVKTAEIEAAEQYWSRWLAFQDWMVGPRAPEAHNVEDDEDAHP
;
A
#
# COMPACT_ATOMS: atom_id res chain seq x y z
N MET A 1 9.47 35.86 59.76
CA MET A 1 9.25 36.32 58.36
C MET A 1 8.96 35.09 57.53
N SER A 2 7.68 34.83 57.26
CA SER A 2 7.19 33.64 56.57
C SER A 2 7.21 33.88 55.06
N GLY A 3 7.97 33.07 54.32
CA GLY A 3 8.09 33.17 52.87
C GLY A 3 6.92 32.49 52.16
N TYR A 4 6.13 33.26 51.42
CA TYR A 4 5.12 32.73 50.51
C TYR A 4 5.80 32.16 49.26
N TYR A 5 5.73 30.84 49.07
CA TYR A 5 5.93 30.20 47.77
C TYR A 5 4.58 30.01 47.09
N PRO A 6 4.44 30.32 45.78
CA PRO A 6 3.20 30.02 45.05
C PRO A 6 3.06 28.50 44.84
N PRO A 7 1.82 27.97 44.74
CA PRO A 7 1.60 26.55 44.54
C PRO A 7 1.99 26.14 43.12
N ARG A 8 2.58 24.94 43.03
CA ARG A 8 2.89 24.24 41.79
C ARG A 8 1.58 23.89 41.06
N PRO A 9 1.42 24.18 39.75
CA PRO A 9 0.25 23.72 39.03
C PRO A 9 0.28 22.20 38.95
N THR A 10 -0.72 21.58 39.58
CA THR A 10 -1.07 20.17 39.41
C THR A 10 -2.28 20.13 38.49
N SER A 11 -2.04 20.08 37.18
CA SER A 11 -3.07 19.68 36.21
C SER A 11 -2.47 18.65 35.28
N ARG A 12 -2.80 17.39 35.58
CA ARG A 12 -2.84 16.31 34.61
C ARG A 12 -3.97 16.61 33.64
N ASP A 13 -3.71 17.46 32.67
CA ASP A 13 -4.53 17.54 31.47
C ASP A 13 -3.64 17.06 30.32
N THR A 14 -3.49 15.74 30.22
CA THR A 14 -3.15 15.10 28.95
C THR A 14 -4.29 15.42 28.00
N PRO A 15 -4.08 16.16 26.90
CA PRO A 15 -5.07 16.20 25.85
C PRO A 15 -5.15 14.80 25.26
N THR A 16 -6.16 14.05 25.71
CA THR A 16 -6.66 12.85 25.04
C THR A 16 -7.29 13.29 23.73
N SER A 17 -6.46 13.64 22.75
CA SER A 17 -6.90 13.78 21.37
C SER A 17 -5.73 13.54 20.41
N THR A 18 -4.99 12.46 20.64
CA THR A 18 -4.52 11.67 19.52
C THR A 18 -5.64 10.68 19.22
N ARG A 19 -6.57 11.05 18.33
CA ARG A 19 -7.29 10.03 17.54
C ARG A 19 -6.18 9.28 16.81
N SER A 20 -5.72 8.21 17.44
CA SER A 20 -4.72 7.31 16.90
C SER A 20 -5.23 6.91 15.53
N PHE A 21 -4.36 7.00 14.52
CA PHE A 21 -4.42 6.03 13.44
C PHE A 21 -4.68 4.70 14.13
N GLN A 22 -5.85 4.10 13.92
CA GLN A 22 -6.22 2.83 14.54
C GLN A 22 -4.99 1.96 14.51
N GLN A 23 -4.51 1.58 15.69
CA GLN A 23 -3.19 0.99 15.88
C GLN A 23 -3.14 -0.26 15.00
N PHE A 24 -2.57 -0.11 13.80
CA PHE A 24 -2.59 -1.16 12.79
C PHE A 24 -1.73 -2.29 13.32
N ASP A 25 -2.37 -3.39 13.70
CA ASP A 25 -1.66 -4.54 14.22
C ASP A 25 -1.05 -5.30 13.04
N LEU A 26 0.24 -5.04 12.81
CA LEU A 26 1.03 -5.68 11.77
C LEU A 26 1.04 -7.22 11.92
N LEU A 27 1.03 -7.72 13.16
CA LEU A 27 1.07 -9.16 13.42
C LEU A 27 -0.28 -9.82 13.13
N GLU A 28 -1.39 -9.13 13.41
CA GLU A 28 -2.72 -9.59 13.03
C GLU A 28 -2.92 -9.55 11.50
N TRP A 29 -2.42 -8.50 10.85
CA TRP A 29 -2.57 -8.28 9.42
C TRP A 29 -1.77 -9.27 8.55
N TYR A 30 -0.51 -9.54 8.93
CA TYR A 30 0.44 -10.25 8.08
C TYR A 30 -0.02 -11.66 7.63
N PRO A 31 -0.67 -12.48 8.48
CA PRO A 31 -1.25 -13.76 8.05
C PRO A 31 -2.27 -13.63 6.90
N TYR A 32 -3.09 -12.58 6.90
CA TYR A 32 -4.06 -12.33 5.82
C TYR A 32 -3.35 -11.90 4.53
N TYR A 33 -2.30 -11.07 4.63
CA TYR A 33 -1.48 -10.72 3.49
C TYR A 33 -0.79 -11.95 2.88
N GLN A 34 -0.23 -12.83 3.72
CA GLN A 34 0.36 -14.10 3.27
C GLN A 34 -0.69 -15.02 2.62
N SER A 35 -1.93 -15.03 3.12
CA SER A 35 -3.05 -15.75 2.50
C SER A 35 -3.30 -15.23 1.08
N CYS A 36 -3.39 -13.91 0.91
CA CYS A 36 -3.56 -13.27 -0.40
C CYS A 36 -2.41 -13.60 -1.35
N GLN A 37 -1.16 -13.58 -0.86
CA GLN A 37 0.02 -13.88 -1.67
C GLN A 37 0.02 -15.34 -2.13
N ARG A 38 -0.29 -16.29 -1.25
CA ARG A 38 -0.40 -17.71 -1.59
C ARG A 38 -1.52 -17.94 -2.61
N TYR A 39 -2.71 -17.39 -2.38
CA TYR A 39 -3.81 -17.49 -3.34
C TYR A 39 -3.43 -16.91 -4.71
N PHE A 40 -2.79 -15.75 -4.74
CA PHE A 40 -2.37 -15.11 -5.99
C PHE A 40 -1.38 -15.98 -6.77
N LEU A 41 -0.39 -16.55 -6.09
CA LEU A 41 0.66 -17.36 -6.71
C LEU A 41 0.19 -18.78 -7.07
N ASP A 42 -0.64 -19.40 -6.24
CA ASP A 42 -1.01 -20.80 -6.43
C ASP A 42 -2.22 -20.96 -7.35
N TYR A 43 -3.11 -19.96 -7.37
CA TYR A 43 -4.38 -20.02 -8.10
C TYR A 43 -4.57 -18.84 -9.07
N ALA A 44 -4.62 -17.61 -8.57
CA ALA A 44 -5.13 -16.48 -9.33
C ALA A 44 -4.32 -16.19 -10.60
N GLN A 45 -2.99 -16.22 -10.52
CA GLN A 45 -2.13 -15.97 -11.69
C GLN A 45 -2.35 -16.99 -12.82
N HIS A 46 -2.94 -18.15 -12.53
CA HIS A 46 -3.26 -19.18 -13.51
C HIS A 46 -4.70 -19.09 -14.02
N ASP A 47 -5.57 -18.34 -13.35
CA ASP A 47 -6.95 -18.13 -13.73
C ASP A 47 -7.08 -17.33 -15.05
N HIS A 48 -8.07 -17.69 -15.85
CA HIS A 48 -8.29 -17.07 -17.15
C HIS A 48 -8.67 -15.59 -17.05
N ASN A 49 -9.54 -15.22 -16.10
CA ASN A 49 -10.01 -13.85 -15.97
C ASN A 49 -8.88 -12.93 -15.48
N VAL A 50 -8.08 -13.40 -14.53
CA VAL A 50 -6.89 -12.67 -14.04
C VAL A 50 -5.89 -12.44 -15.17
N ARG A 51 -5.65 -13.43 -16.02
CA ARG A 51 -4.77 -13.30 -17.20
C ARG A 51 -5.29 -12.29 -18.22
N ILE A 52 -6.60 -12.30 -18.49
CA ILE A 52 -7.22 -11.30 -19.39
C ILE A 52 -7.02 -9.90 -18.83
N VAL A 53 -7.34 -9.69 -17.55
CA VAL A 53 -7.22 -8.38 -16.91
C VAL A 53 -5.75 -7.93 -16.91
N ALA A 54 -4.82 -8.80 -16.52
CA ALA A 54 -3.39 -8.50 -16.47
C ALA A 54 -2.83 -8.11 -17.85
N ALA A 55 -3.19 -8.86 -18.90
CA ALA A 55 -2.81 -8.52 -20.27
C ALA A 55 -3.40 -7.18 -20.71
N PHE A 56 -4.68 -6.91 -20.39
CA PHE A 56 -5.37 -5.68 -20.76
C PHE A 56 -4.79 -4.43 -20.08
N ILE A 57 -4.38 -4.54 -18.83
CA ILE A 57 -3.78 -3.43 -18.05
C ILE A 57 -2.25 -3.41 -18.15
N ASN A 58 -1.67 -4.22 -19.04
CA ASN A 58 -0.24 -4.33 -19.33
C ASN A 58 0.65 -4.56 -18.08
N ILE A 59 0.34 -5.61 -17.32
CA ILE A 59 1.15 -6.08 -16.18
C ILE A 59 1.39 -7.58 -16.31
N ARG A 60 2.64 -8.02 -16.10
CA ARG A 60 3.02 -9.43 -16.15
C ARG A 60 2.70 -10.09 -14.83
N LEU A 61 2.12 -11.28 -14.92
CA LEU A 61 1.94 -12.15 -13.77
C LEU A 61 3.27 -12.84 -13.41
N PRO A 62 3.49 -13.26 -12.15
CA PRO A 62 4.79 -13.75 -11.70
C PRO A 62 5.33 -14.95 -12.48
N PHE A 63 4.45 -15.88 -12.89
CA PHE A 63 4.85 -17.03 -13.71
C PHE A 63 5.30 -16.62 -15.13
N GLN A 64 4.96 -15.41 -15.58
CA GLN A 64 5.29 -14.90 -16.90
C GLN A 64 6.62 -14.14 -16.91
N TRP A 65 7.26 -13.89 -15.77
CA TRP A 65 8.53 -13.16 -15.73
C TRP A 65 9.62 -13.89 -16.52
N THR A 66 10.41 -13.14 -17.29
CA THR A 66 11.53 -13.70 -18.07
C THR A 66 12.66 -14.16 -17.16
N ASP A 67 12.91 -13.39 -16.10
CA ASP A 67 13.94 -13.68 -15.11
C ASP A 67 13.27 -14.23 -13.84
N ASN A 68 13.57 -15.47 -13.48
CA ASN A 68 13.05 -16.16 -12.30
C ASN A 68 11.50 -16.22 -12.22
N PRO A 69 10.83 -16.90 -13.17
CA PRO A 69 9.37 -17.06 -13.12
C PRO A 69 8.93 -17.78 -11.84
N VAL A 70 7.90 -17.24 -11.18
CA VAL A 70 7.35 -17.81 -9.93
C VAL A 70 6.08 -18.60 -10.24
N ILE A 71 6.20 -19.92 -10.26
CA ILE A 71 5.09 -20.83 -10.63
C ILE A 71 4.05 -20.96 -9.52
N ASN A 72 4.51 -20.98 -8.26
CA ASN A 72 3.69 -21.13 -7.06
C ASN A 72 4.48 -20.62 -5.83
N SER A 73 3.81 -20.52 -4.69
CA SER A 73 4.35 -20.06 -3.42
C SER A 73 5.34 -21.05 -2.76
N ALA A 74 5.21 -22.34 -3.07
CA ALA A 74 6.05 -23.41 -2.54
C ALA A 74 7.38 -23.60 -3.31
N GLY A 75 7.54 -22.94 -4.46
CA GLY A 75 8.73 -23.02 -5.29
C GLY A 75 9.98 -22.63 -4.51
N LEU A 76 11.10 -23.29 -4.81
CA LEU A 76 12.37 -22.95 -4.18
C LEU A 76 13.18 -22.08 -5.14
N LEU A 77 13.75 -20.98 -4.63
CA LEU A 77 14.59 -20.13 -5.46
C LEU A 77 15.87 -20.89 -5.86
N PRO A 78 16.32 -20.79 -7.13
CA PRO A 78 17.60 -21.34 -7.54
C PRO A 78 18.74 -20.63 -6.80
N ALA A 79 19.79 -21.36 -6.44
CA ALA A 79 20.97 -20.76 -5.80
C ALA A 79 21.60 -19.69 -6.71
N PRO A 80 22.10 -18.57 -6.14
CA PRO A 80 22.71 -17.50 -6.93
C PRO A 80 23.98 -18.00 -7.64
N THR A 81 23.98 -18.02 -8.97
CA THR A 81 25.17 -18.25 -9.80
C THR A 81 25.93 -16.94 -9.99
N GLY A 82 26.53 -16.42 -8.92
CA GLY A 82 27.35 -15.21 -8.98
C GLY A 82 28.73 -15.49 -9.62
N PRO A 83 29.42 -14.47 -10.18
CA PRO A 83 30.67 -14.66 -10.91
C PRO A 83 31.84 -15.19 -10.07
N SER A 84 31.74 -15.33 -8.74
CA SER A 84 32.80 -15.90 -7.90
C SER A 84 32.84 -17.43 -7.86
N SER A 85 32.02 -18.13 -8.64
CA SER A 85 32.02 -19.60 -8.74
C SER A 85 33.10 -20.17 -9.67
N TYR A 86 34.31 -19.63 -9.63
CA TYR A 86 35.48 -20.34 -10.13
C TYR A 86 36.03 -21.24 -9.03
N ASN A 87 36.00 -22.55 -9.30
CA ASN A 87 36.72 -23.62 -8.59
C ASN A 87 35.98 -24.38 -7.48
N VAL A 88 34.87 -25.06 -7.83
CA VAL A 88 34.51 -26.30 -7.13
C VAL A 88 33.97 -27.34 -8.14
N PRO A 89 34.53 -28.58 -8.22
CA PRO A 89 34.12 -29.60 -9.19
C PRO A 89 32.71 -30.19 -8.96
N TRP A 90 32.00 -29.73 -7.93
CA TRP A 90 30.68 -30.23 -7.56
C TRP A 90 29.74 -29.03 -7.45
N GLN A 91 29.13 -28.65 -8.57
CA GLN A 91 28.01 -27.72 -8.57
C GLN A 91 26.88 -28.32 -7.72
N ARG A 92 26.66 -27.74 -6.56
CA ARG A 92 25.50 -28.10 -5.74
C ARG A 92 24.28 -27.43 -6.37
N HIS A 93 23.56 -28.18 -7.22
CA HIS A 93 22.24 -27.80 -7.74
C HIS A 93 21.18 -27.86 -6.62
N GLY A 94 21.43 -27.12 -5.54
CA GLY A 94 20.56 -27.04 -4.39
C GLY A 94 19.73 -25.76 -4.41
N PRO A 95 18.53 -25.78 -3.81
CA PRO A 95 17.75 -24.57 -3.58
C PRO A 95 18.51 -23.58 -2.69
N ALA A 96 18.28 -22.28 -2.88
CA ALA A 96 18.85 -21.25 -2.02
C ALA A 96 18.38 -21.48 -0.58
N THR A 97 19.33 -21.52 0.36
CA THR A 97 19.06 -21.66 1.79
C THR A 97 19.43 -20.36 2.52
N THR A 98 18.66 -20.02 3.55
CA THR A 98 19.01 -18.95 4.49
C THR A 98 20.25 -19.36 5.31
N PRO A 99 20.91 -18.43 6.02
CA PRO A 99 22.03 -18.76 6.93
C PRO A 99 21.69 -19.83 7.99
N HIS A 100 20.39 -20.03 8.26
CA HIS A 100 19.85 -21.02 9.18
C HIS A 100 19.47 -22.35 8.50
N GLY A 101 19.85 -22.55 7.22
CA GLY A 101 19.61 -23.78 6.47
C GLY A 101 18.17 -23.97 5.98
N GLN A 102 17.29 -22.96 6.10
CA GLN A 102 15.92 -23.06 5.62
C GLN A 102 15.79 -22.72 4.14
N PRO A 103 14.93 -23.44 3.38
CA PRO A 103 14.62 -23.11 2.00
C PRO A 103 14.06 -21.68 1.88
N VAL A 104 14.54 -20.92 0.89
CA VAL A 104 14.02 -19.59 0.58
C VAL A 104 12.85 -19.71 -0.40
N HIS A 105 11.67 -19.26 0.05
CA HIS A 105 10.48 -19.15 -0.78
C HIS A 105 10.45 -17.83 -1.55
N PRO A 106 9.88 -17.80 -2.77
CA PRO A 106 9.73 -16.59 -3.55
C PRO A 106 8.78 -15.61 -2.84
N PHE A 107 9.22 -14.37 -2.69
CA PHE A 107 8.36 -13.28 -2.25
C PHE A 107 7.96 -12.42 -3.44
N VAL A 108 6.65 -12.26 -3.65
CA VAL A 108 6.09 -11.38 -4.67
C VAL A 108 5.27 -10.29 -4.00
N SER A 109 5.66 -9.03 -4.18
CA SER A 109 4.85 -7.91 -3.69
C SER A 109 3.53 -7.83 -4.47
N LEU A 110 2.41 -7.73 -3.75
CA LEU A 110 1.08 -7.55 -4.36
C LEU A 110 0.80 -6.08 -4.72
N VAL A 111 1.58 -5.15 -4.17
CA VAL A 111 1.37 -3.70 -4.33
C VAL A 111 1.33 -3.24 -5.80
N PRO A 112 2.23 -3.68 -6.70
CA PRO A 112 2.18 -3.25 -8.11
C PRO A 112 0.87 -3.63 -8.81
N TYR A 113 0.30 -4.80 -8.45
CA TYR A 113 -0.99 -5.25 -9.00
C TYR A 113 -2.14 -4.41 -8.46
N VAL A 114 -2.17 -4.13 -7.14
CA VAL A 114 -3.17 -3.24 -6.53
C VAL A 114 -3.12 -1.85 -7.19
N GLN A 115 -1.92 -1.28 -7.34
CA GLN A 115 -1.71 0.01 -8.00
C GLN A 115 -2.22 0.02 -9.44
N ARG A 116 -1.89 -1.01 -10.22
CA ARG A 116 -2.31 -1.08 -11.63
C ARG A 116 -3.82 -1.23 -11.76
N LEU A 117 -4.46 -2.04 -10.92
CA LEU A 117 -5.91 -2.19 -10.89
C LEU A 117 -6.59 -0.86 -10.56
N ILE A 118 -6.11 -0.12 -9.56
CA ILE A 118 -6.67 1.18 -9.16
C ILE A 118 -6.55 2.22 -10.29
N VAL A 119 -5.35 2.41 -10.84
CA VAL A 119 -5.11 3.47 -11.83
C VAL A 119 -5.87 3.24 -13.14
N THR A 120 -6.19 1.97 -13.44
CA THR A 120 -6.98 1.56 -14.61
C THR A 120 -8.47 1.34 -14.30
N SER A 121 -8.89 1.56 -13.05
CA SER A 121 -10.27 1.40 -12.55
C SER A 121 -10.82 -0.04 -12.58
N PHE A 122 -9.94 -1.04 -12.44
CA PHE A 122 -10.26 -2.46 -12.27
C PHE A 122 -10.22 -2.92 -10.80
N ASP A 123 -10.39 -2.01 -9.85
CA ASP A 123 -10.30 -2.27 -8.42
C ASP A 123 -11.67 -2.54 -7.75
N GLN A 124 -12.60 -3.14 -8.49
CA GLN A 124 -13.90 -3.56 -7.95
C GLN A 124 -13.75 -4.80 -7.06
N ASP A 125 -14.64 -4.95 -6.08
CA ASP A 125 -14.62 -6.05 -5.10
C ASP A 125 -14.47 -7.44 -5.74
N SER A 126 -15.15 -7.70 -6.87
CA SER A 126 -15.07 -8.99 -7.57
C SER A 126 -13.72 -9.24 -8.23
N ILE A 127 -13.09 -8.20 -8.78
CA ILE A 127 -11.75 -8.31 -9.38
C ILE A 127 -10.70 -8.49 -8.29
N LEU A 128 -10.78 -7.72 -7.20
CA LEU A 128 -9.88 -7.86 -6.06
C LEU A 128 -9.97 -9.25 -5.43
N HIS A 129 -11.20 -9.77 -5.28
CA HIS A 129 -11.41 -11.16 -4.86
C HIS A 129 -10.81 -12.17 -5.85
N SER A 130 -11.00 -11.97 -7.15
CA SER A 130 -10.43 -12.85 -8.19
C SER A 130 -8.90 -12.89 -8.14
N PHE A 131 -8.24 -11.77 -7.84
CA PHE A 131 -6.78 -11.69 -7.72
C PHE A 131 -6.26 -12.20 -6.36
N PHE A 132 -6.92 -11.90 -5.26
CA PHE A 132 -6.33 -12.01 -3.91
C PHE A 132 -7.09 -12.93 -2.96
N GLY A 133 -8.21 -13.52 -3.39
CA GLY A 133 -8.98 -14.50 -2.63
C GLY A 133 -9.87 -13.89 -1.55
N ASP A 134 -10.44 -14.74 -0.70
CA ASP A 134 -11.45 -14.34 0.30
C ASP A 134 -10.91 -13.34 1.34
N ASP A 135 -9.62 -13.45 1.68
CA ASP A 135 -8.98 -12.63 2.71
C ASP A 135 -8.56 -11.24 2.19
N TRP A 136 -8.83 -10.89 0.93
CA TRP A 136 -8.28 -9.69 0.30
C TRP A 136 -8.57 -8.40 1.08
N ARG A 137 -9.75 -8.27 1.69
CA ARG A 137 -10.11 -7.06 2.46
C ARG A 137 -9.19 -6.85 3.65
N LYS A 138 -8.83 -7.93 4.35
CA LYS A 138 -7.90 -7.88 5.49
C LYS A 138 -6.46 -7.85 5.03
N GLY A 139 -6.10 -8.58 3.98
CA GLY A 139 -4.72 -8.71 3.52
C GLY A 139 -4.22 -7.53 2.68
N VAL A 140 -4.98 -7.10 1.67
CA VAL A 140 -4.58 -6.00 0.76
C VAL A 140 -5.50 -4.78 0.81
N GLY A 141 -6.64 -4.85 1.51
CA GLY A 141 -7.61 -3.76 1.59
C GLY A 141 -7.01 -2.43 2.09
N GLY A 142 -6.15 -2.49 3.11
CA GLY A 142 -5.44 -1.28 3.58
C GLY A 142 -4.55 -0.65 2.52
N PHE A 143 -3.87 -1.45 1.68
CA PHE A 143 -3.09 -0.94 0.55
C PHE A 143 -3.99 -0.37 -0.54
N HIS A 144 -5.12 -1.02 -0.81
CA HIS A 144 -6.11 -0.55 -1.79
C HIS A 144 -6.65 0.83 -1.42
N GLU A 145 -7.11 1.00 -0.17
CA GLU A 145 -7.61 2.29 0.32
C GLU A 145 -6.54 3.38 0.33
N CYS A 146 -5.33 3.06 0.80
CA CYS A 146 -4.21 3.99 0.80
C CYS A 146 -3.85 4.43 -0.63
N GLU A 147 -3.82 3.50 -1.57
CA GLU A 147 -3.42 3.78 -2.93
C GLU A 147 -4.49 4.58 -3.69
N ARG A 148 -5.79 4.34 -3.45
CA ARG A 148 -6.86 5.19 -4.00
C ARG A 148 -6.70 6.65 -3.57
N ARG A 149 -6.41 6.91 -2.30
CA ARG A 149 -6.09 8.26 -1.81
C ARG A 149 -4.81 8.82 -2.45
N ASN A 150 -3.76 8.01 -2.57
CA ASN A 150 -2.52 8.42 -3.24
C ASN A 150 -2.74 8.77 -4.70
N TYR A 151 -3.63 8.07 -5.40
CA TYR A 151 -3.94 8.36 -6.78
C TYR A 151 -4.67 9.70 -6.93
N LEU A 152 -5.66 9.99 -6.08
CA LEU A 152 -6.29 11.31 -6.00
C LEU A 152 -5.26 12.42 -5.71
N PHE A 153 -4.36 12.18 -4.75
CA PHE A 153 -3.28 13.10 -4.39
C PHE A 153 -2.38 13.40 -5.59
N THR A 154 -1.91 12.35 -6.27
CA THR A 154 -0.99 12.47 -7.40
C THR A 154 -1.66 13.20 -8.57
N ALA A 155 -2.92 12.87 -8.87
CA ALA A 155 -3.70 13.53 -9.93
C ALA A 155 -3.98 15.01 -9.64
N LYS A 156 -4.07 15.41 -8.35
CA LYS A 156 -4.23 16.81 -7.93
C LYS A 156 -2.91 17.59 -7.98
N SER A 157 -1.78 16.93 -7.74
CA SER A 157 -0.49 17.60 -7.52
C SER A 157 0.35 17.83 -8.77
N VAL A 158 0.24 16.99 -9.79
CA VAL A 158 1.14 16.99 -10.96
C VAL A 158 0.38 16.74 -12.26
N GLU A 159 1.03 17.03 -13.39
CA GLU A 159 0.50 16.77 -14.73
C GLU A 159 0.30 15.27 -15.00
N TRP A 160 -0.64 14.96 -15.89
CA TRP A 160 -1.01 13.58 -16.27
C TRP A 160 0.19 12.69 -16.65
N SER A 161 1.18 13.23 -17.37
CA SER A 161 2.40 12.49 -17.78
C SER A 161 3.26 12.05 -16.58
N HIS A 162 3.38 12.90 -15.56
CA HIS A 162 4.10 12.59 -14.33
C HIS A 162 3.36 11.54 -13.50
N VAL A 163 2.02 11.61 -13.45
CA VAL A 163 1.20 10.55 -12.82
C VAL A 163 1.45 9.21 -13.53
N MET A 164 1.40 9.18 -14.86
CA MET A 164 1.59 7.96 -15.65
C MET A 164 2.96 7.31 -15.42
N SER A 165 4.00 8.14 -15.30
CA SER A 165 5.37 7.70 -15.00
C SER A 165 5.44 7.00 -13.64
N LYS A 166 4.81 7.56 -12.60
CA LYS A 166 4.78 6.99 -11.24
C LYS A 166 4.20 5.58 -11.19
N TYR A 167 3.22 5.27 -12.03
CA TYR A 167 2.50 3.98 -12.03
C TYR A 167 3.05 2.96 -13.04
N SER A 168 4.04 3.34 -13.85
CA SER A 168 4.70 2.45 -14.80
C SER A 168 5.83 1.67 -14.09
N ILE A 169 5.84 0.34 -14.22
CA ILE A 169 6.76 -0.54 -13.47
C ILE A 169 8.11 -0.64 -14.19
N SER A 170 8.08 -0.73 -15.51
CA SER A 170 9.26 -0.84 -16.37
C SER A 170 8.94 -0.28 -17.77
N PRO A 171 9.94 -0.08 -18.63
CA PRO A 171 9.71 0.33 -20.02
C PRO A 171 8.80 -0.63 -20.82
N HIS A 172 8.70 -1.89 -20.40
CA HIS A 172 7.87 -2.91 -21.05
C HIS A 172 6.51 -3.13 -20.35
N GLU A 173 6.33 -2.62 -19.13
CA GLU A 173 5.12 -2.72 -18.33
C GLU A 173 4.62 -1.32 -17.94
N THR A 174 4.41 -0.49 -18.97
CA THR A 174 3.84 0.85 -18.82
C THR A 174 2.34 0.78 -18.57
N VAL A 175 1.81 1.77 -17.85
CA VAL A 175 0.36 1.93 -17.69
C VAL A 175 -0.25 2.25 -19.06
N PRO A 176 -1.20 1.47 -19.59
CA PRO A 176 -1.71 1.70 -20.94
C PRO A 176 -2.62 2.93 -21.03
N TYR A 177 -3.34 3.24 -19.95
CA TYR A 177 -4.19 4.41 -19.79
C TYR A 177 -4.52 4.59 -18.30
N MET A 178 -5.01 5.76 -17.92
CA MET A 178 -5.46 6.05 -16.57
C MET A 178 -6.93 6.46 -16.58
N LYS A 179 -7.67 6.11 -15.54
CA LYS A 179 -9.08 6.49 -15.38
C LYS A 179 -9.30 7.18 -14.03
N PRO A 180 -10.16 8.21 -13.97
CA PRO A 180 -10.68 8.69 -12.69
C PRO A 180 -11.24 7.51 -11.87
N LEU A 181 -11.09 7.57 -10.55
CA LEU A 181 -11.61 6.54 -9.67
C LEU A 181 -13.11 6.37 -9.87
N SER A 182 -13.55 5.12 -10.02
CA SER A 182 -14.97 4.77 -10.03
C SER A 182 -15.50 4.63 -8.60
N ASN A 183 -16.80 4.87 -8.42
CA ASN A 183 -17.54 4.64 -7.16
C ASN A 183 -16.94 5.37 -5.93
N VAL A 184 -16.33 6.54 -6.13
CA VAL A 184 -15.77 7.34 -5.05
C VAL A 184 -16.90 7.83 -4.14
N LYS A 185 -16.80 7.52 -2.85
CA LYS A 185 -17.77 7.99 -1.85
C LYS A 185 -17.39 9.39 -1.39
N THR A 186 -18.35 10.24 -1.03
CA THR A 186 -18.08 11.58 -0.48
C THR A 186 -17.13 11.52 0.72
N ALA A 187 -17.34 10.57 1.63
CA ALA A 187 -16.45 10.34 2.77
C ALA A 187 -15.00 9.98 2.38
N GLU A 188 -14.80 9.33 1.22
CA GLU A 188 -13.46 9.05 0.70
C GLU A 188 -12.78 10.32 0.21
N ILE A 189 -13.53 11.21 -0.45
CA ILE A 189 -13.03 12.53 -0.89
C ILE A 189 -12.68 13.38 0.31
N GLU A 190 -13.57 13.51 1.29
CA GLU A 190 -13.34 14.28 2.52
C GLU A 190 -12.12 13.75 3.29
N ALA A 191 -11.98 12.44 3.42
CA ALA A 191 -10.82 11.82 4.05
C ALA A 191 -9.52 12.11 3.27
N ALA A 192 -9.57 12.06 1.94
CA ALA A 192 -8.45 12.40 1.08
C ALA A 192 -8.07 13.90 1.19
N GLU A 193 -9.06 14.80 1.26
CA GLU A 193 -8.84 16.24 1.44
C GLU A 193 -8.26 16.57 2.81
N GLN A 194 -8.77 15.95 3.89
CA GLN A 194 -8.19 16.12 5.22
C GLN A 194 -6.73 15.65 5.26
N TYR A 195 -6.42 14.51 4.63
CA TYR A 195 -5.06 14.00 4.53
C TYR A 195 -4.17 14.93 3.70
N TRP A 196 -4.69 15.44 2.58
CA TRP A 196 -4.03 16.43 1.73
C TRP A 196 -3.68 17.70 2.51
N SER A 197 -4.63 18.27 3.26
CA SER A 197 -4.42 19.46 4.08
C SER A 197 -3.37 19.24 5.17
N ARG A 198 -3.40 18.09 5.84
CA ARG A 198 -2.35 17.72 6.81
C ARG A 198 -0.97 17.58 6.15
N TRP A 199 -0.92 17.03 4.95
CA TRP A 199 0.33 16.92 4.20
C TRP A 199 0.89 18.29 3.80
N LEU A 200 0.05 19.21 3.30
CA LEU A 200 0.47 20.58 3.00
C LEU A 200 0.96 21.29 4.26
N ALA A 201 0.26 21.13 5.39
CA ALA A 201 0.73 21.65 6.66
C ALA A 201 2.10 21.06 7.05
N PHE A 202 2.32 19.76 6.81
CA PHE A 202 3.64 19.14 6.99
C PHE A 202 4.71 19.73 6.07
N GLN A 203 4.40 19.95 4.80
CA GLN A 203 5.30 20.58 3.84
C GLN A 203 5.75 21.97 4.29
N ASP A 204 4.84 22.73 4.89
CA ASP A 204 5.09 24.07 5.44
C ASP A 204 5.62 24.04 6.89
N TRP A 205 5.96 22.86 7.41
CA TRP A 205 6.42 22.60 8.79
C TRP A 205 5.44 23.08 9.88
N MET A 206 4.16 23.19 9.51
CA MET A 206 3.01 23.44 10.37
C MET A 206 2.51 22.12 10.96
N VAL A 207 3.33 21.48 11.80
CA VAL A 207 3.00 20.22 12.48
C VAL A 207 2.99 20.34 13.99
N GLY A 208 2.29 19.42 14.66
CA GLY A 208 2.18 19.40 16.12
C GLY A 208 1.55 20.70 16.63
N PRO A 209 2.19 21.43 17.56
CA PRO A 209 1.67 22.71 18.07
C PRO A 209 1.47 23.81 17.01
N ARG A 210 2.05 23.64 15.81
CA ARG A 210 1.93 24.60 14.70
C ARG A 210 0.85 24.22 13.69
N ALA A 211 0.14 23.11 13.89
CA ALA A 211 -0.91 22.70 12.97
C ALA A 211 -2.09 23.67 13.04
N PRO A 212 -2.71 24.02 11.90
CA PRO A 212 -3.90 24.86 11.89
C PRO A 212 -5.05 24.17 12.65
N GLU A 213 -5.79 24.93 13.46
CA GLU A 213 -6.98 24.40 14.11
C GLU A 213 -8.03 24.06 13.05
N ALA A 214 -8.61 22.87 13.14
CA ALA A 214 -9.73 22.50 12.30
C ALA A 214 -10.92 23.37 12.74
N HIS A 215 -11.22 24.43 12.00
CA HIS A 215 -12.39 25.26 12.24
C HIS A 215 -13.64 24.38 12.11
N ASN A 216 -14.21 23.96 13.25
CA ASN A 216 -15.58 23.48 13.31
C ASN A 216 -16.48 24.68 13.06
N VAL A 217 -17.11 24.71 11.89
CA VAL A 217 -18.21 25.63 11.60
C VAL A 217 -19.45 25.03 12.25
N GLU A 218 -19.58 25.19 13.56
CA GLU A 218 -20.84 25.04 14.28
C GLU A 218 -21.01 26.28 15.18
N ASP A 219 -22.16 26.92 15.00
CA ASP A 219 -22.79 27.94 15.84
C ASP A 219 -22.25 29.38 15.80
N ASP A 220 -22.66 30.13 14.78
CA ASP A 220 -22.81 31.59 14.86
C ASP A 220 -24.06 32.08 14.10
N GLU A 221 -25.18 31.36 14.25
CA GLU A 221 -26.49 31.74 13.66
C GLU A 221 -27.58 32.12 14.69
N ASP A 222 -27.24 32.32 15.97
CA ASP A 222 -28.21 32.79 16.97
C ASP A 222 -27.62 33.88 17.88
N ALA A 223 -27.38 35.07 17.33
CA ALA A 223 -27.31 36.30 18.11
C ALA A 223 -27.51 37.56 17.26
N HIS A 224 -28.76 37.84 16.86
CA HIS A 224 -29.15 39.24 16.67
C HIS A 224 -30.47 39.59 17.37
N PRO A 225 -30.52 40.78 18.01
CA PRO A 225 -31.39 41.13 19.13
C PRO A 225 -32.86 41.41 18.78
#